data_AF-A0A9X0L9V7-F1
#
_entry.id   AF-A0A9X0L9V7-F1
#
_cell.length_a   1.000
_cell.length_b   1.000
_cell.length_c   1.000
_cell.angle_alpha   90.00
_cell.angle_beta   90.00
_cell.angle_gamma   90.00
#
_symmetry.space_group_name_H-M   'P 1'
#
loop_
_entity.id
_entity.type
_entity.pdbx_description
1 polymer ?
#
loop_
_entity_poly.entity_id
_entity_poly.type
_entity_poly.pdbx_seq_one_letter_code
_entity_poly.pdbx_strand_id
1 'polypeptide(L)'
;MNYGKALTDLAIAPVKVGLAVADAGLSMANGALGLAQKTIGEANTATRNGSASFAHMLGLDEAVERANRLARLMDDDAPLGRALAPNGPLDRLLRPGGLVDQLTTEGGLLDRLTAENGAVARAVAPGGLVDQVMAEGGLVDRMTTDDGALSRVIAPGGLADQLLANDGLVERVLREDGVADRLLAEDGLLDTLTDPDGPLLKLADVADTLNRLAPGLEALAPTIDALHDAVVTLSQVVNPLSNIADRIPLPGRRPRARTSSRTVTSQRVIDVEE
;
A
#
# COMPACT_ATOMS: atom_id res chain seq x y z
N MET A 1 22.46 51.28 -69.24
CA MET A 1 23.61 51.77 -68.44
C MET A 1 23.08 52.81 -67.46
N ASN A 2 23.28 52.60 -66.15
CA ASN A 2 22.80 53.52 -65.11
C ASN A 2 24.00 54.26 -64.51
N TYR A 3 24.42 55.34 -65.17
CA TYR A 3 25.55 56.19 -64.76
C TYR A 3 25.28 57.02 -63.49
N GLY A 4 24.06 56.97 -62.94
CA GLY A 4 23.73 57.63 -61.67
C GLY A 4 24.29 56.95 -60.42
N LYS A 5 24.56 55.64 -60.46
CA LYS A 5 25.04 54.88 -59.27
C LYS A 5 26.55 54.98 -59.03
N ALA A 6 27.34 55.24 -60.07
CA ALA A 6 28.80 55.31 -59.95
C ALA A 6 29.28 56.59 -59.25
N LEU A 7 28.50 57.68 -59.31
CA LEU A 7 28.85 58.96 -58.68
C LEU A 7 28.59 58.98 -57.17
N THR A 8 27.66 58.16 -56.68
CA THR A 8 27.38 58.06 -55.24
C THR A 8 28.37 57.17 -54.49
N ASP A 9 28.94 56.15 -55.14
CA ASP A 9 29.89 55.23 -54.49
C ASP A 9 31.28 55.83 -54.27
N LEU A 10 31.66 56.86 -55.03
CA LEU A 10 32.96 57.51 -54.88
C LEU A 10 33.00 58.51 -53.71
N ALA A 11 31.85 59.03 -53.27
CA ALA A 11 31.78 60.04 -52.21
C ALA A 11 31.91 59.47 -50.79
N ILE A 12 31.86 58.14 -50.61
CA ILE A 12 31.77 57.49 -49.27
C ILE A 12 32.97 56.56 -49.01
N ALA A 13 33.93 56.49 -49.94
CA ALA A 13 35.08 55.58 -49.85
C ALA A 13 35.99 55.76 -48.60
N PRO A 14 36.24 56.97 -48.04
CA PRO A 14 37.21 57.12 -46.95
C PRO A 14 36.73 56.59 -45.57
N VAL A 15 35.41 56.53 -45.33
CA VAL A 15 34.86 56.14 -44.03
C VAL A 15 34.93 54.63 -43.79
N LYS A 16 34.89 53.82 -44.87
CA LYS A 16 34.84 52.35 -44.77
C LYS A 16 36.18 51.71 -44.38
N VAL A 17 37.31 52.41 -44.57
CA VAL A 17 38.64 51.88 -44.24
C VAL A 17 39.00 52.08 -42.76
N GLY A 18 38.47 53.12 -42.10
CA GLY A 18 38.72 53.36 -40.66
C GLY A 18 37.97 52.40 -39.73
N LEU A 19 36.80 51.90 -40.12
CA LEU A 19 35.98 51.01 -39.29
C LEU A 19 36.59 49.58 -39.20
N ALA A 20 37.21 49.10 -40.27
CA ALA A 20 37.72 47.73 -40.35
C ALA A 20 38.92 47.45 -39.42
N VAL A 21 39.69 48.47 -39.03
CA VAL A 21 40.84 48.32 -38.12
C VAL A 21 40.40 48.27 -36.66
N ALA A 22 39.27 48.91 -36.31
CA ALA A 22 38.72 48.88 -34.94
C ALA A 22 38.14 47.51 -34.57
N ASP A 23 37.46 46.84 -35.53
CA ASP A 23 36.85 45.52 -35.29
C ASP A 23 37.89 44.40 -35.06
N ALA A 24 39.08 44.52 -35.66
CA ALA A 24 40.17 43.56 -35.46
C ALA A 24 40.79 43.67 -34.05
N GLY A 25 40.90 44.88 -33.48
CA GLY A 25 41.43 45.09 -32.13
C GLY A 25 40.51 44.56 -31.03
N LEU A 26 39.21 44.75 -31.18
CA LEU A 26 38.20 44.26 -30.24
C LEU A 26 38.10 42.73 -30.20
N SER A 27 38.29 42.06 -31.34
CA SER A 27 38.28 40.58 -31.40
C SER A 27 39.47 39.94 -30.66
N MET A 28 40.67 40.54 -30.76
CA MET A 28 41.85 40.04 -30.04
C MET A 28 41.73 40.27 -28.52
N ALA A 29 41.16 41.40 -28.09
CA ALA A 29 40.93 41.69 -26.68
C ALA A 29 39.92 40.71 -26.05
N ASN A 30 38.83 40.39 -26.77
CA ASN A 30 37.85 39.39 -26.31
C ASN A 30 38.44 37.98 -26.26
N GLY A 31 39.33 37.61 -27.18
CA GLY A 31 40.04 36.34 -27.15
C GLY A 31 40.96 36.19 -25.91
N ALA A 32 41.66 37.27 -25.54
CA ALA A 32 42.54 37.28 -24.36
C ALA A 32 41.74 37.22 -23.04
N LEU A 33 40.61 37.94 -22.96
CA LEU A 33 39.71 37.88 -21.80
C LEU A 33 39.06 36.50 -21.65
N GLY A 34 38.67 35.86 -22.75
CA GLY A 34 38.14 34.50 -22.74
C GLY A 34 39.16 33.47 -22.22
N LEU A 35 40.43 33.62 -22.59
CA LEU A 35 41.51 32.77 -22.07
C LEU A 35 41.76 33.00 -20.57
N ALA A 36 41.80 34.25 -20.11
CA ALA A 36 41.96 34.56 -18.70
C ALA A 36 40.78 34.06 -17.85
N GLN A 37 39.55 34.18 -18.34
CA GLN A 37 38.37 33.67 -17.65
C GLN A 37 38.36 32.14 -17.63
N LYS A 38 38.82 31.49 -18.70
CA LYS A 38 38.97 30.04 -18.75
C LYS A 38 40.03 29.53 -17.78
N THR A 39 41.19 30.18 -17.69
CA THR A 39 42.26 29.75 -16.77
C THR A 39 41.91 29.99 -15.30
N ILE A 40 41.20 31.09 -14.99
CA ILE A 40 40.69 31.34 -13.64
C ILE A 40 39.56 30.36 -13.29
N GLY A 41 38.69 30.02 -14.25
CA GLY A 41 37.68 28.99 -14.10
C GLY A 41 38.29 27.62 -13.82
N GLU A 42 39.31 27.23 -14.58
CA GLU A 42 40.03 25.96 -14.43
C GLU A 42 40.80 25.87 -13.09
N ALA A 43 41.47 26.95 -12.67
CA ALA A 43 42.13 27.01 -11.37
C ALA A 43 41.13 26.85 -10.20
N ASN A 44 39.96 27.50 -10.29
CA ASN A 44 38.91 27.41 -9.28
C ASN A 44 38.27 26.00 -9.24
N THR A 45 38.12 25.35 -10.40
CA THR A 45 37.68 23.95 -10.47
C THR A 45 38.75 22.98 -9.94
N ALA A 46 40.04 23.22 -10.18
CA ALA A 46 41.12 22.38 -9.66
C ALA A 46 41.25 22.51 -8.13
N THR A 47 41.08 23.71 -7.57
CA THR A 47 41.06 23.91 -6.10
C THR A 47 39.82 23.27 -5.46
N ARG A 48 38.64 23.36 -6.08
CA ARG A 48 37.43 22.65 -5.62
C ARG A 48 37.57 21.14 -5.72
N ASN A 49 38.13 20.63 -6.82
CA ASN A 49 38.35 19.20 -7.01
C ASN A 49 39.42 18.63 -6.07
N GLY A 50 40.48 19.40 -5.77
CA GLY A 50 41.48 19.03 -4.76
C GLY A 50 40.88 18.93 -3.36
N SER A 51 40.06 19.90 -2.95
CA SER A 51 39.33 19.82 -1.67
C SER A 51 38.26 18.73 -1.65
N ALA A 52 37.58 18.49 -2.78
CA ALA A 52 36.58 17.45 -2.91
C ALA A 52 37.20 16.04 -2.91
N SER A 53 38.37 15.84 -3.50
CA SER A 53 39.05 14.54 -3.50
C SER A 53 39.51 14.09 -2.11
N PHE A 54 39.91 15.01 -1.23
CA PHE A 54 40.22 14.67 0.17
C PHE A 54 38.95 14.41 1.00
N ALA A 55 37.84 15.11 0.73
CA ALA A 55 36.55 14.85 1.37
C ALA A 55 35.94 13.50 0.93
N HIS A 56 36.15 13.13 -0.35
CA HIS A 56 35.72 11.86 -0.93
C HIS A 56 36.52 10.68 -0.35
N MET A 57 37.83 10.82 -0.16
CA MET A 57 38.67 9.79 0.48
C MET A 57 38.36 9.60 1.97
N LEU A 58 37.80 10.61 2.63
CA LEU A 58 37.29 10.54 4.00
C LEU A 58 35.82 10.10 4.08
N GLY A 59 35.19 9.73 2.95
CA GLY A 59 33.82 9.22 2.89
C GLY A 59 32.73 10.25 3.24
N LEU A 60 33.07 11.54 3.26
CA LEU A 60 32.16 12.60 3.72
C LEU A 60 30.99 12.80 2.76
N ASP A 61 31.21 12.68 1.45
CA ASP A 61 30.13 12.77 0.46
C ASP A 61 29.10 11.65 0.64
N GLU A 62 29.56 10.43 0.97
CA GLU A 62 28.66 9.31 1.17
C GLU A 62 27.91 9.42 2.51
N ALA A 63 28.53 9.99 3.54
CA ALA A 63 27.84 10.33 4.78
C ALA A 63 26.75 11.39 4.54
N VAL A 64 27.03 12.41 3.73
CA VAL A 64 26.08 13.47 3.35
C VAL A 64 24.95 12.91 2.49
N GLU A 65 25.25 12.00 1.57
CA GLU A 65 24.22 11.35 0.75
C GLU A 65 23.33 10.42 1.59
N ARG A 66 23.93 9.63 2.50
CA ARG A 66 23.17 8.77 3.44
C ARG A 66 22.30 9.61 4.38
N ALA A 67 22.81 10.75 4.84
CA ALA A 67 22.06 11.71 5.65
C ALA A 67 20.89 12.33 4.86
N ASN A 68 21.09 12.71 3.60
CA ASN A 68 20.02 13.24 2.74
C ASN A 68 18.97 12.18 2.40
N ARG A 69 19.36 10.92 2.20
CA ARG A 69 18.41 9.81 2.03
C ARG A 69 17.62 9.55 3.31
N LEU A 70 18.26 9.58 4.47
CA LEU A 70 17.58 9.51 5.77
C LEU A 70 16.60 10.68 5.96
N ALA A 71 17.01 11.90 5.64
CA ALA A 71 16.16 13.08 5.73
C ALA A 71 14.90 12.96 4.86
N ARG A 72 15.02 12.43 3.63
CA ARG A 72 13.87 12.14 2.76
C ARG A 72 12.94 11.06 3.31
N LEU A 73 13.47 10.08 4.04
CA LEU A 73 12.66 9.03 4.65
C LEU A 73 11.96 9.53 5.93
N MET A 74 12.57 10.47 6.64
CA MET A 74 12.02 11.12 7.83
C MET A 74 11.05 12.27 7.51
N ASP A 75 10.85 12.60 6.24
CA ASP A 75 9.92 13.63 5.80
C ASP A 75 8.47 13.26 6.16
N ASP A 76 7.62 14.24 6.51
CA ASP A 76 6.29 13.98 7.09
C ASP A 76 5.37 13.15 6.16
N ASP A 77 5.55 13.31 4.85
CA ASP A 77 4.80 12.59 3.82
C ASP A 77 5.37 11.20 3.50
N ALA A 78 6.62 10.94 3.87
CA ALA A 78 7.31 9.68 3.67
C ALA A 78 6.79 8.61 4.65
N PRO A 79 6.93 7.30 4.33
CA PRO A 79 6.36 6.24 5.15
C PRO A 79 6.90 6.20 6.58
N LEU A 80 8.19 6.49 6.80
CA LEU A 80 8.73 6.57 8.16
C LEU A 80 8.30 7.85 8.87
N GLY A 81 8.31 9.01 8.21
CA GLY A 81 7.79 10.25 8.80
C GLY A 81 6.32 10.12 9.22
N ARG A 82 5.45 9.54 8.38
CA ARG A 82 4.05 9.25 8.74
C ARG A 82 3.90 8.24 9.87
N ALA A 83 4.80 7.25 9.95
CA ALA A 83 4.79 6.25 11.01
C ALA A 83 5.18 6.84 12.37
N LEU A 84 6.18 7.74 12.38
CA LEU A 84 6.69 8.45 13.57
C LEU A 84 5.92 9.73 13.90
N ALA A 85 5.11 10.24 12.98
CA ALA A 85 4.29 11.42 13.20
C ALA A 85 3.42 11.26 14.46
N PRO A 86 3.04 12.36 15.14
CA PRO A 86 2.18 12.30 16.31
C PRO A 86 0.86 11.56 16.02
N ASN A 87 0.54 10.55 16.83
CA ASN A 87 -0.56 9.60 16.63
C ASN A 87 -0.40 8.66 15.41
N GLY A 88 0.77 8.59 14.81
CA GLY A 88 1.16 7.57 13.85
C GLY A 88 1.24 6.17 14.48
N PRO A 89 1.26 5.10 13.68
CA PRO A 89 1.30 3.73 14.18
C PRO A 89 2.54 3.48 15.06
N LEU A 90 3.71 4.00 14.69
CA LEU A 90 4.94 3.79 15.46
C LEU A 90 4.96 4.67 16.72
N ASP A 91 4.47 5.90 16.65
CA ASP A 91 4.28 6.77 17.82
C ASP A 91 3.38 6.09 18.86
N ARG A 92 2.23 5.51 18.48
CA ARG A 92 1.34 4.77 19.41
C ARG A 92 1.97 3.53 20.03
N LEU A 93 2.85 2.85 19.30
CA LEU A 93 3.55 1.66 19.78
C LEU A 93 4.60 2.00 20.84
N LEU A 94 5.34 3.09 20.62
CA LEU A 94 6.48 3.53 21.43
C LEU A 94 6.11 4.52 22.53
N ARG A 95 4.96 5.18 22.44
CA ARG A 95 4.48 6.10 23.48
C ARG A 95 4.36 5.37 24.82
N PRO A 96 4.62 6.05 25.96
CA PRO A 96 4.39 5.46 27.28
C PRO A 96 2.96 4.91 27.42
N GLY A 97 2.84 3.68 27.89
CA GLY A 97 1.60 2.90 27.92
C GLY A 97 1.20 2.24 26.60
N GLY A 98 1.99 2.40 25.53
CA GLY A 98 1.83 1.74 24.23
C GLY A 98 2.17 0.25 24.26
N LEU A 99 2.04 -0.44 23.13
CA LEU A 99 2.24 -1.90 23.09
C LEU A 99 3.68 -2.29 23.40
N VAL A 100 4.67 -1.55 22.90
CA VAL A 100 6.09 -1.84 23.20
C VAL A 100 6.33 -1.68 24.69
N ASP A 101 5.82 -0.60 25.29
CA ASP A 101 5.93 -0.37 26.73
C ASP A 101 5.26 -1.51 27.53
N GLN A 102 4.05 -1.94 27.16
CA GLN A 102 3.37 -3.07 27.83
C GLN A 102 4.10 -4.42 27.65
N LEU A 103 4.80 -4.59 26.54
CA LEU A 103 5.60 -5.78 26.25
C LEU A 103 6.90 -5.78 27.07
N THR A 104 7.58 -4.64 27.16
CA THR A 104 8.93 -4.50 27.75
C THR A 104 8.96 -4.00 29.19
N THR A 105 7.84 -3.49 29.72
CA THR A 105 7.74 -3.07 31.12
C THR A 105 7.98 -4.27 32.03
N GLU A 106 8.50 -4.00 33.23
CA GLU A 106 8.66 -5.00 34.29
C GLU A 106 7.30 -5.67 34.62
N GLY A 107 7.25 -7.00 34.62
CA GLY A 107 6.00 -7.78 34.70
C GLY A 107 5.15 -7.80 33.43
N GLY A 108 5.64 -7.21 32.34
CA GLY A 108 5.01 -7.19 31.02
C GLY A 108 4.91 -8.57 30.36
N LEU A 109 4.46 -8.61 29.10
CA LEU A 109 4.33 -9.87 28.38
C LEU A 109 5.68 -10.52 28.06
N LEU A 110 6.69 -9.75 27.63
CA LEU A 110 8.02 -10.30 27.36
C LEU A 110 8.64 -10.81 28.65
N ASP A 111 8.59 -10.01 29.72
CA ASP A 111 9.13 -10.39 31.03
C ASP A 111 8.50 -11.71 31.53
N ARG A 112 7.16 -11.88 31.41
CA ARG A 112 6.49 -13.14 31.77
C ARG A 112 6.84 -14.32 30.87
N LEU A 113 7.09 -14.08 29.58
CA LEU A 113 7.47 -15.12 28.63
C LEU A 113 8.92 -15.57 28.82
N THR A 114 9.81 -14.65 29.20
CA THR A 114 11.25 -14.88 29.41
C THR A 114 11.63 -15.15 30.86
N ALA A 115 10.72 -14.94 31.82
CA ALA A 115 10.89 -15.33 33.21
C ALA A 115 11.22 -16.84 33.32
N GLU A 116 11.83 -17.26 34.42
CA GLU A 116 12.34 -18.63 34.61
C GLU A 116 11.29 -19.73 34.35
N ASN A 117 9.99 -19.44 34.57
CA ASN A 117 8.88 -20.36 34.33
C ASN A 117 8.03 -20.02 33.08
N GLY A 118 8.45 -19.01 32.32
CA GLY A 118 7.79 -18.51 31.13
C GLY A 118 7.85 -19.50 29.96
N ALA A 119 7.00 -19.27 28.96
CA ALA A 119 6.88 -20.17 27.82
C ALA A 119 8.19 -20.24 27.00
N VAL A 120 8.91 -19.13 26.85
CA VAL A 120 10.18 -19.08 26.12
C VAL A 120 11.26 -19.77 26.94
N ALA A 121 11.36 -19.48 28.24
CA ALA A 121 12.31 -20.15 29.12
C ALA A 121 12.12 -21.67 29.11
N ARG A 122 10.87 -22.17 29.17
CA ARG A 122 10.59 -23.62 29.08
C ARG A 122 10.84 -24.21 27.70
N ALA A 123 10.60 -23.45 26.64
CA ALA A 123 10.86 -23.93 25.28
C ALA A 123 12.36 -24.12 25.02
N VAL A 124 13.20 -23.23 25.56
CA VAL A 124 14.67 -23.23 25.36
C VAL A 124 15.43 -23.95 26.48
N ALA A 125 14.78 -24.22 27.62
CA ALA A 125 15.37 -25.00 28.70
C ALA A 125 15.78 -26.41 28.21
N PRO A 126 16.80 -27.04 28.84
CA PRO A 126 17.21 -28.40 28.51
C PRO A 126 16.04 -29.39 28.54
N GLY A 127 15.85 -30.15 27.46
CA GLY A 127 14.71 -31.06 27.26
C GLY A 127 13.39 -30.37 26.90
N GLY A 128 13.41 -29.06 26.69
CA GLY A 128 12.29 -28.24 26.24
C GLY A 128 11.89 -28.49 24.79
N LEU A 129 10.98 -27.67 24.27
CA LEU A 129 10.45 -27.82 22.91
C LEU A 129 11.53 -27.66 21.83
N VAL A 130 12.46 -26.71 22.00
CA VAL A 130 13.55 -26.50 21.05
C VAL A 130 14.45 -27.74 21.01
N ASP A 131 14.83 -28.25 22.18
CA ASP A 131 15.61 -29.49 22.28
C ASP A 131 14.86 -30.68 21.67
N GLN A 132 13.56 -30.84 21.90
CA GLN A 132 12.78 -31.93 21.30
C GLN A 132 12.66 -31.83 19.77
N VAL A 133 12.57 -30.62 19.25
CA VAL A 133 12.50 -30.36 17.81
C VAL A 133 13.86 -30.63 17.14
N MET A 134 14.96 -30.35 17.83
CA MET A 134 16.35 -30.50 17.36
C MET A 134 16.98 -31.84 17.74
N ALA A 135 16.36 -32.60 18.63
CA ALA A 135 16.84 -33.91 19.05
C ALA A 135 16.82 -34.91 17.88
N GLU A 136 17.61 -35.98 18.04
CA GLU A 136 17.57 -37.16 17.17
C GLU A 136 16.13 -37.72 17.11
N GLY A 137 15.59 -37.90 15.90
CA GLY A 137 14.18 -38.26 15.68
C GLY A 137 13.18 -37.12 15.84
N GLY A 138 13.65 -35.90 16.14
CA GLY A 138 12.87 -34.67 16.25
C GLY A 138 12.26 -34.23 14.91
N LEU A 139 11.60 -33.07 14.89
CA LEU A 139 11.02 -32.55 13.65
C LEU A 139 12.09 -32.12 12.66
N VAL A 140 13.13 -31.41 13.12
CA VAL A 140 14.22 -30.98 12.24
C VAL A 140 14.96 -32.20 11.72
N ASP A 141 15.34 -33.12 12.61
CA ASP A 141 16.02 -34.35 12.21
C ASP A 141 15.23 -35.14 11.15
N ARG A 142 13.92 -35.38 11.35
CA ARG A 142 13.06 -36.04 10.36
C ARG A 142 12.89 -35.28 9.04
N MET A 143 13.03 -33.96 9.07
CA MET A 143 12.99 -33.15 7.85
C MET A 143 14.33 -33.16 7.11
N THR A 144 15.44 -33.29 7.83
CA THR A 144 16.81 -33.26 7.29
C THR A 144 17.43 -34.63 7.06
N THR A 145 16.79 -35.73 7.46
CA THR A 145 17.20 -37.09 7.09
C THR A 145 17.19 -37.26 5.57
N ASP A 146 17.89 -38.28 5.05
CA ASP A 146 18.03 -38.50 3.60
C ASP A 146 16.69 -38.62 2.87
N ASP A 147 15.66 -39.17 3.52
CA ASP A 147 14.29 -39.29 2.99
C ASP A 147 13.35 -38.15 3.42
N GLY A 148 13.87 -37.20 4.20
CA GLY A 148 13.14 -36.07 4.77
C GLY A 148 12.62 -35.09 3.72
N ALA A 149 11.61 -34.31 4.11
CA ALA A 149 10.97 -33.35 3.22
C ALA A 149 11.96 -32.27 2.72
N LEU A 150 12.86 -31.79 3.59
CA LEU A 150 13.86 -30.79 3.17
C LEU A 150 14.88 -31.43 2.23
N SER A 151 15.37 -32.63 2.56
CA SER A 151 16.31 -33.37 1.71
C SER A 151 15.75 -33.62 0.32
N ARG A 152 14.47 -33.99 0.18
CA ARG A 152 13.85 -34.17 -1.15
C ARG A 152 13.66 -32.86 -1.93
N VAL A 153 13.42 -31.75 -1.22
CA VAL A 153 13.28 -30.44 -1.85
C VAL A 153 14.63 -29.96 -2.38
N ILE A 154 15.70 -30.11 -1.61
CA ILE A 154 17.04 -29.60 -1.95
C ILE A 154 17.95 -30.61 -2.66
N ALA A 155 17.56 -31.89 -2.71
CA ALA A 155 18.31 -32.92 -3.40
C ALA A 155 18.52 -32.55 -4.88
N PRO A 156 19.62 -33.01 -5.50
CA PRO A 156 19.81 -32.87 -6.94
C PRO A 156 18.62 -33.45 -7.72
N GLY A 157 18.07 -32.68 -8.67
CA GLY A 157 16.84 -33.02 -9.38
C GLY A 157 15.55 -32.91 -8.56
N GLY A 158 15.63 -32.44 -7.31
CA GLY A 158 14.49 -32.18 -6.43
C GLY A 158 13.68 -30.95 -6.81
N LEU A 159 12.72 -30.57 -5.96
CA LEU A 159 11.82 -29.45 -6.27
C LEU A 159 12.55 -28.10 -6.38
N ALA A 160 13.50 -27.82 -5.48
CA ALA A 160 14.27 -26.58 -5.55
C ALA A 160 15.09 -26.52 -6.85
N ASP A 161 15.71 -27.63 -7.24
CA ASP A 161 16.50 -27.74 -8.47
C ASP A 161 15.60 -27.56 -9.71
N GLN A 162 14.42 -28.17 -9.75
CA GLN A 162 13.45 -28.01 -10.85
C GLN A 162 12.88 -26.58 -10.95
N LEU A 163 12.65 -25.93 -9.81
CA LEU A 163 12.15 -24.55 -9.76
C LEU A 163 13.20 -23.54 -10.22
N LEU A 164 14.47 -23.77 -9.88
CA LEU A 164 15.63 -22.91 -10.17
C LEU A 164 16.40 -23.30 -11.44
N ALA A 165 16.06 -24.43 -12.07
CA ALA A 165 16.67 -24.85 -13.32
C ALA A 165 16.48 -23.80 -14.43
N ASN A 166 17.30 -23.90 -15.47
CA ASN A 166 17.08 -23.17 -16.71
C ASN A 166 15.68 -23.52 -17.26
N ASP A 167 14.88 -22.50 -17.54
CA ASP A 167 13.44 -22.62 -17.89
C ASP A 167 12.53 -23.20 -16.78
N GLY A 168 13.02 -23.24 -15.54
CA GLY A 168 12.24 -23.54 -14.35
C GLY A 168 11.15 -22.49 -14.07
N LEU A 169 10.26 -22.78 -13.12
CA LEU A 169 9.15 -21.86 -12.82
C LEU A 169 9.62 -20.50 -12.32
N VAL A 170 10.67 -20.47 -11.49
CA VAL A 170 11.22 -19.21 -10.95
C VAL A 170 11.78 -18.37 -12.08
N GLU A 171 12.63 -18.97 -12.92
CA GLU A 171 13.18 -18.32 -14.11
C GLU A 171 12.06 -17.80 -15.03
N ARG A 172 11.04 -18.60 -15.35
CA ARG A 172 9.93 -18.16 -16.21
C ARG A 172 9.08 -17.03 -15.63
N VAL A 173 8.96 -16.97 -14.30
CA VAL A 173 8.22 -15.90 -13.62
C VAL A 173 9.05 -14.61 -13.61
N LEU A 174 10.37 -14.70 -13.38
CA LEU A 174 11.27 -13.55 -13.26
C LEU A 174 11.95 -13.11 -14.57
N ARG A 175 11.86 -13.90 -15.65
CA ARG A 175 12.39 -13.54 -16.96
C ARG A 175 11.75 -12.25 -17.46
N GLU A 176 12.47 -11.57 -18.35
CA GLU A 176 11.96 -10.46 -19.17
C GLU A 176 10.66 -10.87 -19.89
N ASP A 177 9.65 -10.01 -19.86
CA ASP A 177 8.27 -10.31 -20.26
C ASP A 177 7.60 -11.46 -19.46
N GLY A 178 8.15 -11.84 -18.32
CA GLY A 178 7.63 -12.83 -17.39
C GLY A 178 6.44 -12.32 -16.58
N VAL A 179 5.92 -13.17 -15.69
CA VAL A 179 4.76 -12.79 -14.85
C VAL A 179 5.14 -11.67 -13.88
N ALA A 180 6.28 -11.79 -13.19
CA ALA A 180 6.73 -10.76 -12.26
C ALA A 180 7.01 -9.45 -13.00
N ASP A 181 7.67 -9.52 -14.16
CA ASP A 181 7.98 -8.36 -14.98
C ASP A 181 6.71 -7.61 -15.44
N ARG A 182 5.71 -8.31 -15.99
CA ARG A 182 4.43 -7.69 -16.38
C ARG A 182 3.59 -7.16 -15.22
N LEU A 183 3.72 -7.78 -14.05
CA LEU A 183 3.04 -7.30 -12.84
C LEU A 183 3.67 -6.00 -12.34
N LEU A 184 5.01 -5.91 -12.38
CA LEU A 184 5.81 -4.83 -11.79
C LEU A 184 6.22 -3.72 -12.78
N ALA A 185 6.03 -3.92 -14.08
CA ALA A 185 6.31 -2.92 -15.11
C ALA A 185 5.54 -1.62 -14.86
N GLU A 186 6.06 -0.50 -15.35
CA GLU A 186 5.27 0.73 -15.50
C GLU A 186 4.00 0.45 -16.31
N ASP A 187 2.85 0.92 -15.82
CA ASP A 187 1.50 0.58 -16.32
C ASP A 187 1.12 -0.90 -16.19
N GLY A 188 1.87 -1.67 -15.40
CA GLY A 188 1.58 -3.05 -15.05
C GLY A 188 0.34 -3.21 -14.18
N LEU A 189 -0.06 -4.45 -13.91
CA LEU A 189 -1.23 -4.73 -13.07
C LEU A 189 -1.05 -4.19 -11.65
N LEU A 190 0.15 -4.35 -11.06
CA LEU A 190 0.37 -3.88 -9.70
C LEU A 190 0.35 -2.35 -9.66
N ASP A 191 1.03 -1.71 -10.61
CA ASP A 191 1.03 -0.25 -10.77
C ASP A 191 -0.39 0.31 -10.91
N THR A 192 -1.19 -0.22 -11.85
CA THR A 192 -2.59 0.19 -12.06
C THR A 192 -3.47 -0.02 -10.82
N LEU A 193 -3.25 -1.12 -10.09
CA LEU A 193 -4.02 -1.44 -8.89
C LEU A 193 -3.65 -0.52 -7.72
N THR A 194 -2.36 -0.17 -7.57
CA THR A 194 -1.83 0.68 -6.49
C THR A 194 -1.72 2.16 -6.85
N ASP A 195 -2.06 2.53 -8.07
CA ASP A 195 -2.14 3.91 -8.54
C ASP A 195 -2.97 4.77 -7.53
N PRO A 196 -2.58 6.03 -7.27
CA PRO A 196 -3.38 6.97 -6.49
C PRO A 196 -4.85 7.09 -6.91
N ASP A 197 -5.20 6.83 -8.17
CA ASP A 197 -6.58 6.78 -8.67
C ASP A 197 -7.06 5.34 -8.96
N GLY A 198 -6.28 4.36 -8.49
CA GLY A 198 -6.46 2.94 -8.71
C GLY A 198 -7.67 2.35 -7.97
N PRO A 199 -8.14 1.16 -8.41
CA PRO A 199 -9.28 0.48 -7.80
C PRO A 199 -9.03 0.04 -6.36
N LEU A 200 -7.77 -0.27 -5.96
CA LEU A 200 -7.51 -0.65 -4.57
C LEU A 200 -7.70 0.52 -3.61
N LEU A 201 -7.30 1.74 -4.00
CA LEU A 201 -7.55 2.90 -3.16
C LEU A 201 -9.05 3.21 -3.05
N LYS A 202 -9.79 3.12 -4.16
CA LYS A 202 -11.26 3.27 -4.15
C LYS A 202 -11.94 2.26 -3.25
N LEU A 203 -11.48 1.01 -3.24
CA LEU A 203 -11.99 -0.02 -2.33
C LEU A 203 -11.61 0.28 -0.87
N ALA A 204 -10.42 0.81 -0.62
CA ALA A 204 -10.01 1.24 0.72
C ALA A 204 -10.87 2.41 1.23
N ASP A 205 -11.20 3.39 0.39
CA ASP A 205 -12.10 4.49 0.72
C ASP A 205 -13.52 3.98 1.01
N VAL A 206 -14.03 3.04 0.21
CA VAL A 206 -15.32 2.40 0.47
C VAL A 206 -15.27 1.65 1.80
N ALA A 207 -14.20 0.92 2.10
CA ALA A 207 -14.05 0.25 3.38
C ALA A 207 -14.00 1.24 4.57
N ASP A 208 -13.32 2.38 4.42
CA ASP A 208 -13.25 3.42 5.46
C ASP A 208 -14.62 4.07 5.69
N THR A 209 -15.34 4.39 4.63
CA THR A 209 -16.71 4.91 4.73
C THR A 209 -17.64 3.91 5.42
N LEU A 210 -17.61 2.63 5.04
CA LEU A 210 -18.38 1.58 5.71
C LEU A 210 -18.02 1.45 7.19
N ASN A 211 -16.73 1.50 7.52
CA ASN A 211 -16.26 1.44 8.91
C ASN A 211 -16.72 2.66 9.73
N ARG A 212 -16.84 3.82 9.09
CA ARG A 212 -17.38 5.04 9.68
C ARG A 212 -18.90 5.01 9.85
N LEU A 213 -19.62 4.27 9.00
CA LEU A 213 -21.07 4.07 9.11
C LEU A 213 -21.45 2.99 10.15
N ALA A 214 -20.55 2.05 10.46
CA ALA A 214 -20.84 0.93 11.37
C ALA A 214 -21.37 1.39 12.76
N PRO A 215 -20.77 2.37 13.45
CA PRO A 215 -21.30 2.86 14.73
C PRO A 215 -22.66 3.55 14.60
N GLY A 216 -22.93 4.18 13.46
CA GLY A 216 -24.21 4.83 13.17
C GLY A 216 -25.35 3.82 13.00
N LEU A 217 -25.06 2.66 12.39
CA LEU A 217 -26.03 1.57 12.29
C LEU A 217 -26.29 0.90 13.64
N GLU A 218 -25.27 0.76 14.49
CA GLU A 218 -25.43 0.24 15.85
C GLU A 218 -26.29 1.17 16.72
N ALA A 219 -26.15 2.49 16.54
CA ALA A 219 -26.99 3.48 17.20
C ALA A 219 -28.47 3.46 16.74
N LEU A 220 -28.77 2.89 15.56
CA LEU A 220 -30.14 2.74 15.07
C LEU A 220 -30.88 1.52 15.63
N ALA A 221 -30.17 0.51 16.14
CA ALA A 221 -30.77 -0.70 16.74
C ALA A 221 -31.88 -0.39 17.77
N PRO A 222 -31.66 0.46 18.80
CA PRO A 222 -32.70 0.76 19.79
C PRO A 222 -33.90 1.52 19.21
N THR A 223 -33.72 2.27 18.12
CA THR A 223 -34.83 2.97 17.45
C THR A 223 -35.70 2.00 16.64
N ILE A 224 -35.09 0.96 16.08
CA ILE A 224 -35.80 -0.11 15.37
C ILE A 224 -36.61 -0.94 16.37
N ASP A 225 -36.04 -1.26 17.54
CA ASP A 225 -36.74 -1.98 18.61
C ASP A 225 -37.95 -1.18 19.12
N ALA A 226 -37.77 0.12 19.39
CA ALA A 226 -38.86 0.99 19.81
C ALA A 226 -39.99 1.10 18.76
N LEU A 227 -39.65 1.13 17.47
CA LEU A 227 -40.64 1.14 16.39
C LEU A 227 -41.37 -0.21 16.29
N HIS A 228 -40.65 -1.32 16.48
CA HIS A 228 -41.25 -2.65 16.53
C HIS A 228 -42.29 -2.75 17.65
N ASP A 229 -41.95 -2.30 18.86
CA ASP A 229 -42.87 -2.29 20.00
C ASP A 229 -44.10 -1.39 19.76
N ALA A 230 -43.90 -0.22 19.15
CA ALA A 230 -45.00 0.67 18.76
C ALA A 230 -45.94 0.03 17.73
N VAL A 231 -45.40 -0.75 16.78
CA VAL A 231 -46.21 -1.47 15.79
C VAL A 231 -46.96 -2.64 16.43
N VAL A 232 -46.33 -3.38 17.35
CA VAL A 232 -46.97 -4.48 18.08
C VAL A 232 -48.13 -3.97 18.91
N THR A 233 -47.93 -2.88 19.65
CA THR A 233 -49.00 -2.24 20.45
C THR A 233 -50.12 -1.70 19.57
N LEU A 234 -49.81 -1.07 18.43
CA LEU A 234 -50.83 -0.64 17.47
C LEU A 234 -51.64 -1.82 16.92
N SER A 235 -50.99 -2.93 16.58
CA SER A 235 -51.64 -4.16 16.11
C SER A 235 -52.57 -4.75 17.18
N GLN A 236 -52.17 -4.73 18.44
CA GLN A 236 -53.00 -5.15 19.57
C GLN A 236 -54.24 -4.27 19.78
N VAL A 237 -54.18 -2.99 19.40
CA VAL A 237 -55.33 -2.06 19.47
C VAL A 237 -56.24 -2.21 18.24
N VAL A 238 -55.66 -2.46 17.07
CA VAL A 238 -56.41 -2.61 15.82
C VAL A 238 -57.13 -3.95 15.71
N ASN A 239 -56.58 -5.04 16.25
CA ASN A 239 -57.23 -6.36 16.23
C ASN A 239 -58.63 -6.39 16.90
N PRO A 240 -58.83 -5.79 18.09
CA PRO A 240 -60.15 -5.63 18.68
C PRO A 240 -61.09 -4.76 17.84
N LEU A 241 -60.59 -3.70 17.21
CA LEU A 241 -61.39 -2.84 16.33
C LEU A 241 -61.82 -3.58 15.05
N SER A 242 -60.95 -4.42 14.49
CA SER A 242 -61.29 -5.32 13.39
C SER A 242 -62.39 -6.31 13.82
N ASN A 243 -62.27 -6.91 15.02
CA ASN A 243 -63.27 -7.83 15.56
C ASN A 243 -64.62 -7.15 15.89
N ILE A 244 -64.62 -5.86 16.26
CA ILE A 244 -65.86 -5.09 16.49
C ILE A 244 -66.48 -4.68 15.16
N ALA A 245 -65.67 -4.27 14.17
CA ALA A 245 -66.14 -3.98 12.83
C ALA A 245 -66.82 -5.20 12.18
N ASP A 246 -66.31 -6.41 12.42
CA ASP A 246 -66.92 -7.68 11.99
C ASP A 246 -68.20 -8.05 12.76
N ARG A 247 -68.40 -7.50 13.97
CA ARG A 247 -69.55 -7.77 14.84
C ARG A 247 -70.67 -6.73 14.76
N ILE A 248 -70.49 -5.62 14.06
CA ILE A 248 -71.56 -4.64 13.80
C ILE A 248 -72.49 -5.24 12.73
N PRO A 249 -73.77 -5.54 13.07
CA PRO A 249 -74.72 -6.00 12.07
C PRO A 249 -75.08 -4.80 11.18
N LEU A 250 -74.54 -4.78 9.97
CA LEU A 250 -74.93 -3.83 8.94
C LEU A 250 -76.43 -3.99 8.63
N PRO A 251 -77.28 -2.98 8.87
CA PRO A 251 -78.68 -3.04 8.46
C PRO A 251 -78.73 -2.84 6.94
N GLY A 252 -78.82 -3.92 6.16
CA GLY A 252 -79.06 -3.79 4.73
C GLY A 252 -78.63 -4.92 3.79
N ARG A 253 -78.04 -6.03 4.23
CA ARG A 253 -77.86 -7.18 3.33
C ARG A 253 -79.05 -8.14 3.42
N ARG A 254 -79.98 -7.94 2.48
CA ARG A 254 -81.03 -8.91 2.08
C ARG A 254 -80.43 -10.33 1.99
N PRO A 255 -81.17 -11.35 2.41
CA PRO A 255 -80.74 -12.73 2.23
C PRO A 255 -80.77 -13.04 0.73
N ARG A 256 -79.61 -13.30 0.13
CA ARG A 256 -79.58 -13.95 -1.18
C ARG A 256 -79.27 -15.42 -0.96
N ALA A 257 -80.23 -16.23 -1.40
CA ALA A 257 -80.31 -17.66 -1.21
C ALA A 257 -78.99 -18.39 -1.51
N ARG A 258 -78.72 -19.41 -0.69
CA ARG A 258 -77.78 -20.48 -0.97
C ARG A 258 -78.13 -21.12 -2.31
N THR A 259 -77.32 -20.91 -3.32
CA THR A 259 -77.15 -21.90 -4.39
C THR A 259 -76.01 -22.82 -3.98
N SER A 260 -76.35 -24.08 -3.81
CA SER A 260 -75.46 -25.21 -3.53
C SER A 260 -74.26 -25.26 -4.49
N SER A 261 -73.06 -24.98 -3.98
CA SER A 261 -71.85 -25.56 -4.54
C SER A 261 -71.63 -26.91 -3.86
N ARG A 262 -72.14 -27.92 -4.57
CA ARG A 262 -71.84 -29.34 -4.49
C ARG A 262 -70.49 -29.64 -3.83
N THR A 263 -70.53 -30.50 -2.83
CA THR A 263 -69.40 -31.24 -2.28
C THR A 263 -68.65 -31.96 -3.40
N VAL A 264 -67.36 -31.64 -3.56
CA VAL A 264 -66.40 -32.61 -4.08
C VAL A 264 -65.61 -33.11 -2.88
N THR A 265 -65.86 -34.37 -2.56
CA THR A 265 -65.10 -35.17 -1.61
C THR A 265 -63.64 -35.24 -2.06
N SER A 266 -62.73 -34.73 -1.24
CA SER A 266 -61.35 -35.19 -1.21
C SER A 266 -61.16 -35.82 0.16
N GLN A 267 -61.23 -37.15 0.22
CA GLN A 267 -60.95 -37.94 1.41
C GLN A 267 -59.54 -37.60 1.92
N ARG A 268 -59.46 -37.15 3.18
CA ARG A 268 -58.34 -37.46 4.07
C ARG A 268 -58.65 -38.80 4.72
N VAL A 269 -57.72 -39.75 4.69
CA VAL A 269 -57.31 -40.69 5.76
C VAL A 269 -55.99 -41.28 5.21
N ILE A 270 -54.81 -40.88 5.69
CA ILE A 270 -54.10 -41.35 6.89
C ILE A 270 -53.65 -42.82 6.75
N ASP A 271 -52.37 -42.98 7.08
CA ASP A 271 -51.68 -44.16 7.60
C ASP A 271 -51.05 -45.23 6.69
N VAL A 272 -49.73 -45.34 6.92
CA VAL A 272 -48.97 -46.55 7.28
C VAL A 272 -48.60 -47.49 6.15
N GLU A 273 -47.30 -47.57 5.88
CA GLU A 273 -46.40 -48.74 6.07
C GLU A 273 -44.99 -48.23 5.66
N GLU A 274 -43.99 -48.25 6.55
CA GLU A 274 -42.96 -49.30 6.63
C GLU A 274 -42.57 -49.93 5.28
#